data_AF-A0A7V0RI64-F1
#
_entry.id   AF-A0A7V0RI64-F1
#
_cell.length_a   1.000
_cell.length_b   1.000
_cell.length_c   1.000
_cell.angle_alpha   90.00
_cell.angle_beta   90.00
_cell.angle_gamma   90.00
#
_symmetry.space_group_name_H-M   'P 1'
#
loop_
_entity.id
_entity.type
_entity.pdbx_description
1 polymer ?
#
loop_
_entity_poly.entity_id
_entity_poly.type
_entity_poly.pdbx_seq_one_letter_code
_entity_poly.pdbx_strand_id
1 'polypeptide(L)'
;YTLSRDGHVRGDVLYRLWKPRTQARVELVLYFLFFFPGVLALVFAGLDYAGESWFYKEVSVMSPANVPIFQFKMIIPFAGGLLFIQGLAQVCRCIICIKTGKWPAHLEDVEEMETMLLKQGKG
;
A
#
# COMPACT_ATOMS: atom_id res chain seq x y z
N TYR A 1 -23.39 9.60 -26.67
CA TYR A 1 -23.12 8.26 -26.12
C TYR A 1 -21.86 7.71 -26.79
N THR A 2 -20.97 7.05 -26.04
CA THR A 2 -19.85 6.18 -26.51
C THR A 2 -18.51 6.78 -27.02
N LEU A 3 -17.81 7.66 -26.28
CA LEU A 3 -16.33 7.75 -26.44
C LEU A 3 -15.55 8.44 -25.29
N SER A 4 -16.18 9.26 -24.46
CA SER A 4 -15.43 10.21 -23.59
C SER A 4 -15.27 9.83 -22.11
N ARG A 5 -15.58 8.60 -21.66
CA ARG A 5 -15.53 8.25 -20.21
C ARG A 5 -14.34 7.37 -19.80
N ASP A 6 -13.31 7.23 -20.64
CA ASP A 6 -12.58 5.98 -20.64
C ASP A 6 -11.06 6.05 -20.69
N GLY A 7 -10.48 5.92 -19.50
CA GLY A 7 -9.16 5.34 -19.30
C GLY A 7 -8.98 4.96 -17.84
N HIS A 8 -9.33 5.91 -16.97
CA HIS A 8 -9.12 5.75 -15.52
C HIS A 8 -10.29 5.01 -14.82
N VAL A 9 -11.54 5.26 -15.21
CA VAL A 9 -12.73 4.62 -14.61
C VAL A 9 -12.99 3.21 -15.18
N ARG A 10 -12.61 2.95 -16.44
CA ARG A 10 -12.74 1.59 -17.05
C ARG A 10 -11.96 0.55 -16.27
N GLY A 11 -10.77 0.90 -15.76
CA GLY A 11 -9.95 -0.03 -14.99
C GLY A 11 -10.66 -0.51 -13.72
N ASP A 12 -11.22 0.43 -12.95
CA ASP A 12 -11.98 0.12 -11.73
C ASP A 12 -13.27 -0.67 -12.05
N VAL A 13 -14.02 -0.26 -13.09
CA VAL A 13 -15.24 -1.00 -13.49
C VAL A 13 -14.91 -2.40 -14.00
N LEU A 14 -13.91 -2.55 -14.87
CA LEU A 14 -13.49 -3.83 -15.40
C LEU A 14 -12.97 -4.75 -14.29
N TYR A 15 -12.19 -4.19 -13.35
CA TYR A 15 -11.74 -4.91 -12.18
C TYR A 15 -12.92 -5.41 -11.34
N ARG A 16 -13.92 -4.55 -11.05
CA ARG A 16 -15.15 -4.93 -10.33
C ARG A 16 -15.98 -5.99 -11.03
N LEU A 17 -15.93 -6.07 -12.36
CA LEU A 17 -16.64 -7.08 -13.15
C LEU A 17 -15.93 -8.45 -13.16
N TRP A 18 -14.67 -8.51 -12.74
CA TRP A 18 -13.92 -9.77 -12.71
C TRP A 18 -14.33 -10.67 -11.55
N LYS A 19 -14.18 -11.98 -11.76
CA LYS A 19 -14.34 -12.97 -10.69
C LYS A 19 -13.31 -12.69 -9.59
N PRO A 20 -13.64 -12.88 -8.29
CA PRO A 20 -12.72 -12.63 -7.18
C PRO A 20 -11.36 -13.35 -7.33
N ARG A 21 -11.35 -14.55 -7.92
CA ARG A 21 -10.11 -15.28 -8.20
C ARG A 21 -9.22 -14.59 -9.24
N THR A 22 -9.81 -13.99 -10.27
CA THR A 22 -9.06 -13.25 -11.30
C THR A 22 -8.49 -11.96 -10.71
N GLN A 23 -9.33 -11.24 -9.96
CA GLN A 23 -8.92 -10.05 -9.19
C GLN A 23 -7.71 -10.36 -8.30
N ALA A 24 -7.82 -11.38 -7.44
CA ALA A 24 -6.75 -11.77 -6.52
C ALA A 24 -5.47 -12.25 -7.21
N ARG A 25 -5.57 -12.90 -8.39
CA ARG A 25 -4.38 -13.26 -9.18
C ARG A 25 -3.67 -12.04 -9.74
N VAL A 26 -4.42 -11.08 -10.27
CA VAL A 26 -3.86 -9.85 -10.82
C VAL A 26 -3.24 -9.01 -9.69
N GLU A 27 -3.93 -8.86 -8.56
CA GLU A 27 -3.35 -8.22 -7.36
C GLU A 27 -2.06 -8.92 -6.93
N LEU A 28 -2.07 -10.24 -6.79
CA LEU A 28 -0.88 -10.99 -6.39
C LEU A 28 0.31 -10.71 -7.32
N VAL A 29 0.09 -10.72 -8.64
CA VAL A 29 1.13 -10.41 -9.63
C VAL A 29 1.61 -8.97 -9.49
N LEU A 30 0.72 -8.00 -9.33
CA LEU A 30 1.08 -6.59 -9.13
C LEU A 30 1.90 -6.39 -7.85
N TYR A 31 1.57 -7.13 -6.79
CA TYR A 31 2.32 -7.08 -5.54
C TYR A 31 3.77 -7.56 -5.73
N PHE A 32 3.99 -8.66 -6.44
CA PHE A 32 5.33 -9.18 -6.69
C PHE A 32 6.13 -8.38 -7.72
N LEU A 33 5.49 -7.85 -8.75
CA LEU A 33 6.18 -7.14 -9.83
C LEU A 33 6.43 -5.67 -9.55
N PHE A 34 5.55 -5.01 -8.78
CA PHE A 34 5.62 -3.57 -8.59
C PHE A 34 5.69 -3.16 -7.12
N PHE A 35 4.85 -3.74 -6.26
CA PHE A 35 4.80 -3.33 -4.85
C PHE A 35 6.07 -3.69 -4.09
N PHE A 36 6.44 -4.98 -4.01
CA PHE A 36 7.62 -5.39 -3.24
C PHE A 36 8.92 -4.83 -3.82
N PRO A 37 9.17 -4.84 -5.13
CA PRO A 37 10.35 -4.18 -5.69
C PRO A 37 10.37 -2.69 -5.37
N GLY A 38 9.23 -1.99 -5.46
CA GLY A 38 9.13 -0.57 -5.13
C GLY A 38 9.37 -0.27 -3.65
N VAL A 39 8.78 -1.06 -2.75
CA VAL A 39 8.96 -0.92 -1.29
C VAL A 39 10.40 -1.25 -0.89
N LEU A 40 10.99 -2.31 -1.45
CA LEU A 40 12.39 -2.63 -1.20
C LEU A 40 13.31 -1.54 -1.73
N ALA A 41 13.08 -1.02 -2.94
CA ALA A 41 13.84 0.10 -3.48
C ALA A 41 13.72 1.35 -2.58
N LEU A 42 12.54 1.64 -2.04
CA LEU A 42 12.32 2.74 -1.10
C LEU A 42 13.07 2.52 0.22
N VAL A 43 13.06 1.30 0.75
CA VAL A 43 13.81 0.95 1.96
C VAL A 43 15.31 1.07 1.72
N PHE A 44 15.83 0.50 0.63
CA PHE A 44 17.26 0.57 0.31
C PHE A 44 17.71 2.00 0.03
N ALA A 45 16.96 2.76 -0.76
CA ALA A 45 17.24 4.18 -0.96
C ALA A 45 17.21 4.96 0.37
N GLY A 46 16.27 4.64 1.27
CA GLY A 46 16.24 5.22 2.61
C GLY A 46 17.45 4.85 3.48
N LEU A 47 17.93 3.60 3.38
CA LEU A 47 19.12 3.13 4.08
C LEU A 47 20.41 3.73 3.50
N ASP A 48 20.53 3.83 2.18
CA ASP A 48 21.66 4.46 1.51
C ASP A 48 21.71 5.95 1.85
N TYR A 49 20.57 6.65 1.84
CA TYR A 49 20.48 8.05 2.27
C TYR A 49 20.81 8.24 3.77
N ALA A 50 20.53 7.24 4.59
CA ALA A 50 20.93 7.23 6.00
C ALA A 50 22.45 6.97 6.17
N GLY A 51 23.01 6.06 5.37
CA GLY A 51 24.42 5.67 5.39
C GLY A 51 25.36 6.71 4.77
N GLU A 52 24.94 7.40 3.72
CA GLU A 52 25.70 8.48 3.07
C GLU A 52 25.90 9.65 4.04
N SER A 53 24.95 9.91 4.94
CA SER A 53 25.15 10.85 6.06
C SER A 53 26.00 10.35 7.22
N TRP A 54 26.33 9.06 7.28
CA TRP A 54 27.34 8.54 8.21
C TRP A 54 28.76 8.67 7.63
N PHE A 55 28.88 8.63 6.29
CA PHE A 55 30.16 8.79 5.59
C PHE A 55 30.52 10.26 5.35
N TYR A 56 29.55 11.11 5.05
CA TYR A 56 29.70 12.56 5.02
C TYR A 56 29.71 13.13 6.45
N LYS A 57 30.87 13.16 7.08
CA LYS A 57 31.25 14.22 8.03
C LYS A 57 31.21 15.60 7.36
N GLU A 58 30.13 15.96 6.66
CA GLU A 58 29.88 17.33 6.23
C GLU A 58 29.43 18.11 7.43
N VAL A 59 30.45 18.68 8.07
CA VAL A 59 30.40 19.92 8.82
C VAL A 59 29.42 20.87 8.11
N SER A 60 28.30 21.19 8.75
CA SER A 60 27.42 22.27 8.31
C SER A 60 28.15 23.60 8.50
N VAL A 61 28.93 24.04 7.51
CA VAL A 61 29.58 25.36 7.54
C VAL A 61 28.65 26.48 7.04
N MET A 62 27.37 26.22 6.68
CA MET A 62 26.56 27.26 6.01
C MET A 62 25.04 27.27 6.29
N SER A 63 24.59 27.10 7.53
CA SER A 63 23.27 27.64 7.95
C SER A 63 23.15 27.80 9.48
N PRO A 64 22.83 29.00 10.01
CA PRO A 64 22.72 29.24 11.46
C PRO A 64 21.52 28.58 12.15
N ALA A 65 20.59 28.00 11.39
CA ALA A 65 19.43 27.29 11.92
C ALA A 65 19.65 25.78 11.83
N ASN A 66 20.35 25.24 12.83
CA ASN A 66 20.56 23.82 13.09
C ASN A 66 19.23 23.06 13.30
N VAL A 67 18.49 22.76 12.24
CA VAL A 67 17.38 21.79 12.29
C VAL A 67 17.92 20.43 11.85
N PRO A 68 18.10 19.47 12.76
CA PRO A 68 18.72 18.20 12.43
C PRO A 68 17.77 17.35 11.58
N ILE A 69 18.02 17.23 10.28
CA ILE A 69 17.26 16.36 9.36
C ILE A 69 17.63 14.87 9.56
N PHE A 70 18.01 14.48 10.77
CA PHE A 70 18.40 13.10 11.11
C PHE A 70 17.19 12.27 11.55
N GLN A 71 16.14 12.90 12.10
CA GLN A 71 14.91 12.18 12.51
C GLN A 71 14.12 11.68 11.30
N PHE A 72 14.17 12.39 10.16
CA PHE A 72 13.54 11.97 8.91
C PHE A 72 14.22 10.76 8.25
N LYS A 73 15.49 10.46 8.56
CA LYS A 73 16.25 9.36 7.93
C LYS A 73 15.78 7.97 8.34
N MET A 74 15.20 7.81 9.53
CA MET A 74 14.66 6.51 9.99
C MET A 74 13.18 6.32 9.65
N ILE A 75 12.45 7.39 9.35
CA ILE A 75 11.03 7.32 9.00
C ILE A 75 10.84 6.58 7.67
N ILE A 76 11.74 6.78 6.70
CA ILE A 76 11.65 6.12 5.39
C ILE A 76 11.79 4.59 5.49
N PRO A 77 12.86 4.02 6.09
CA PRO A 77 12.98 2.58 6.23
C PRO A 77 11.92 2.00 7.19
N PHE A 78 11.50 2.74 8.23
CA PHE A 78 10.43 2.30 9.12
C PHE A 78 9.08 2.22 8.41
N ALA A 79 8.70 3.27 7.67
CA ALA A 79 7.49 3.27 6.86
C ALA A 79 7.53 2.19 5.77
N GLY A 80 8.68 2.02 5.11
CA GLY A 80 8.90 0.94 4.15
C GLY A 80 8.75 -0.45 4.79
N GLY A 81 9.25 -0.65 6.01
CA GLY A 81 9.05 -1.88 6.77
C GLY A 81 7.59 -2.15 7.12
N LEU A 82 6.85 -1.12 7.55
CA LEU A 82 5.40 -1.23 7.81
C LEU A 82 4.63 -1.56 6.52
N LEU A 83 4.94 -0.90 5.40
CA LEU A 83 4.35 -1.20 4.10
C LEU A 83 4.65 -2.63 3.64
N PHE A 84 5.86 -3.13 3.91
CA PHE A 84 6.23 -4.51 3.60
C PHE A 84 5.37 -5.53 4.37
N ILE A 85 5.17 -5.29 5.68
CA ILE A 85 4.31 -6.14 6.53
C ILE A 85 2.86 -6.08 6.04
N GLN A 86 2.35 -4.89 5.71
CA GLN A 86 1.03 -4.72 5.14
C GLN A 86 0.88 -5.49 3.82
N GLY A 87 1.88 -5.42 2.94
CA GLY A 87 1.85 -6.14 1.68
C GLY A 87 1.84 -7.66 1.84
N LEU A 88 2.55 -8.19 2.85
CA LEU A 88 2.49 -9.62 3.17
C LEU A 88 1.09 -10.04 3.62
N ALA A 89 0.41 -9.22 4.43
CA ALA A 89 -0.97 -9.48 4.82
C ALA A 89 -1.91 -9.51 3.59
N GLN A 90 -1.72 -8.61 2.63
CA GLN A 90 -2.50 -8.60 1.38
C GLN A 90 -2.22 -9.84 0.51
N VAL A 91 -0.97 -10.28 0.42
CA VAL A 91 -0.60 -11.53 -0.27
C VAL A 91 -1.35 -12.72 0.33
N CYS A 92 -1.40 -12.83 1.66
CA CYS A 92 -2.16 -13.88 2.34
C CYS A 92 -3.66 -13.83 2.00
N ARG A 93 -4.26 -12.63 1.99
CA ARG A 93 -5.67 -12.45 1.57
C ARG A 93 -5.90 -12.88 0.12
N CYS A 94 -4.98 -12.52 -0.80
CA CYS A 94 -5.04 -12.94 -2.20
C CYS A 94 -4.98 -14.47 -2.33
N ILE A 95 -4.06 -15.12 -1.62
CA ILE A 95 -3.94 -16.59 -1.62
C ILE A 95 -5.23 -17.24 -1.11
N ILE A 96 -5.82 -16.73 -0.04
CA ILE A 96 -7.11 -17.20 0.49
C ILE A 96 -8.19 -17.04 -0.58
N CYS A 97 -8.33 -15.85 -1.18
CA CYS A 97 -9.34 -15.58 -2.21
C CYS A 97 -9.18 -16.47 -3.45
N ILE A 98 -7.94 -16.74 -3.88
CA ILE A 98 -7.67 -17.65 -4.99
C ILE A 98 -8.17 -19.06 -4.66
N LYS A 99 -7.95 -19.55 -3.43
CA LYS A 99 -8.39 -20.88 -2.98
C LYS A 99 -9.91 -20.94 -2.79
N THR A 100 -10.48 -20.06 -1.97
CA THR A 100 -11.89 -20.08 -1.56
C THR A 100 -12.83 -19.49 -2.60
N GLY A 101 -12.31 -18.65 -3.50
CA GLY A 101 -13.11 -17.86 -4.45
C GLY A 101 -13.83 -16.66 -3.83
N LYS A 102 -13.54 -16.33 -2.56
CA LYS A 102 -14.15 -15.20 -1.84
C LYS A 102 -13.08 -14.43 -1.07
N TRP A 103 -13.19 -13.11 -1.07
CA TRP A 103 -12.33 -12.25 -0.27
C TRP A 103 -12.63 -12.46 1.23
N PRO A 104 -11.61 -12.59 2.10
CA PRO A 104 -11.80 -12.62 3.54
C PRO A 104 -12.34 -11.27 4.02
N ALA A 105 -13.39 -11.29 4.84
CA ALA A 105 -14.05 -10.09 5.35
C ALA A 105 -13.04 -9.12 5.99
N HIS A 106 -13.16 -7.82 5.68
CA HIS A 106 -12.46 -6.79 6.42
C HIS A 106 -13.25 -6.46 7.70
N LEU A 107 -12.56 -6.10 8.79
CA LEU A 107 -13.24 -5.75 10.04
C LEU A 107 -14.09 -4.49 9.85
N GLU A 108 -13.64 -3.52 9.04
CA GLU A 108 -14.43 -2.32 8.72
C GLU A 108 -15.69 -2.66 7.90
N ASP A 109 -15.62 -3.66 7.00
CA ASP A 109 -16.81 -4.11 6.25
C ASP A 109 -17.91 -4.61 7.20
N VAL A 110 -17.54 -5.22 8.34
CA VAL A 110 -18.49 -5.73 9.32
C VAL A 110 -19.16 -4.58 10.07
N GLU A 111 -18.38 -3.59 10.51
CA GLU A 111 -18.91 -2.40 11.22
C GLU A 111 -19.83 -1.57 10.32
N GLU A 112 -19.49 -1.39 9.03
CA GLU A 112 -20.35 -0.70 8.08
C GLU A 112 -21.69 -1.43 7.89
N MET A 113 -21.67 -2.75 7.73
CA MET A 113 -22.89 -3.54 7.59
C MET A 113 -23.77 -3.46 8.85
N GLU A 114 -23.17 -3.53 10.04
CA GLU A 114 -23.90 -3.37 11.32
C GLU A 114 -24.56 -2.00 11.44
N THR A 115 -23.84 -0.92 11.10
CA THR A 115 -24.40 0.44 11.15
C THR A 115 -25.51 0.67 10.12
N MET A 116 -25.42 0.06 8.94
CA MET A 116 -26.50 0.09 7.94
C MET A 116 -27.75 -0.64 8.43
N LEU A 117 -27.59 -1.82 9.04
CA LEU A 117 -28.70 -2.60 9.62
C LEU A 117 -29.36 -1.86 10.79
N LEU A 118 -28.58 -1.20 11.64
CA LEU A 118 -29.08 -0.37 12.73
C LEU A 118 -29.86 0.85 12.24
N LYS A 119 -29.50 1.41 11.08
CA LYS A 119 -30.27 2.49 10.43
C LYS A 119 -31.56 1.97 9.79
N GLN A 120 -31.53 0.79 9.17
CA GLN A 120 -32.73 0.19 8.55
C GLN A 120 -33.74 -0.35 9.57
N GLY A 121 -33.29 -0.90 10.70
CA GLY A 121 -34.16 -1.38 11.78
C GLY A 121 -34.75 -0.27 12.66
N LYS A 122 -34.43 1.00 12.39
CA LYS A 122 -34.97 2.19 13.07
C LYS A 122 -36.02 2.95 12.26
N GLY A 123 -36.47 2.40 11.12
CA GLY A 123 -37.60 2.91 10.33
C GLY A 123 -38.78 1.94 10.39
#